data_AF-A0A402AKX6-F1
#
_entry.id   AF-A0A402AKX6-F1
#
_cell.length_a   1.000
_cell.length_b   1.000
_cell.length_c   1.000
_cell.angle_alpha   90.00
_cell.angle_beta   90.00
_cell.angle_gamma   90.00
#
_symmetry.space_group_name_H-M   'P 1'
#
loop_
_entity.id
_entity.type
_entity.pdbx_description
1 polymer ?
#
loop_
_entity_poly.entity_id
_entity_poly.type
_entity_poly.pdbx_seq_one_letter_code
_entity_poly.pdbx_strand_id
1 'polypeptide(L)'
;MSTNLFRWLFEDPITAGSNGNLPGAEPFHFLWPWLIFCLVGLLVTFYYSVEGRKRFVRNKPLLKYMFDRYLGWFAVICFIGLPLIGARLLLDGYFFSWRAWRYLWLLALVIWAVTWVVYLVRKYPAEKANYEAYQRRQQYIPKGNKRKVRTAPR
;
A
#
# COMPACT_ATOMS: atom_id res chain seq x y z
N MET A 1 15.43 33.17 -14.06
CA MET A 1 15.32 31.78 -14.55
C MET A 1 13.87 31.34 -14.45
N SER A 2 13.11 31.41 -15.55
CA SER A 2 11.78 30.81 -15.60
C SER A 2 11.97 29.29 -15.70
N THR A 3 11.88 28.59 -14.57
CA THR A 3 11.91 27.13 -14.57
C THR A 3 10.62 26.63 -15.20
N ASN A 4 10.72 26.19 -16.46
CA ASN A 4 9.58 25.62 -17.16
C ASN A 4 9.28 24.24 -16.54
N LEU A 5 8.40 24.23 -15.53
CA LEU A 5 8.07 23.10 -14.67
C LEU A 5 7.65 21.87 -15.48
N PHE A 6 6.94 22.10 -16.58
CA PHE A 6 6.53 21.05 -17.50
C PHE A 6 7.73 20.33 -18.12
N ARG A 7 8.69 21.09 -18.66
CA ARG A 7 9.91 20.51 -19.22
C ARG A 7 10.66 19.72 -18.16
N TRP A 8 10.85 20.27 -16.97
CA TRP A 8 11.57 19.57 -15.90
C TRP A 8 10.92 18.24 -15.46
N LEU A 9 9.59 18.17 -15.44
CA LEU A 9 8.84 16.97 -15.01
C LEU A 9 8.87 15.85 -16.05
N PHE A 10 8.84 16.21 -17.33
CA PHE A 10 8.70 15.30 -18.48
C PHE A 10 10.00 15.10 -19.27
N GLU A 11 11.12 15.61 -18.79
CA GLU A 11 12.43 15.41 -19.42
C GLU A 11 13.09 14.12 -18.89
N ASP A 12 13.68 13.37 -19.81
CA ASP A 12 14.40 12.13 -19.50
C ASP A 12 15.78 12.43 -18.85
N PRO A 13 16.30 11.50 -18.06
CA PRO A 13 17.62 11.59 -17.41
C PRO A 13 18.78 11.99 -18.31
N ILE A 14 18.79 11.58 -19.58
CA ILE A 14 19.88 11.83 -20.52
C ILE A 14 19.82 13.28 -20.98
N THR A 15 18.66 13.73 -21.45
CA THR A 15 18.45 15.13 -21.86
C THR A 15 18.64 16.08 -20.69
N ALA A 16 18.20 15.70 -19.49
CA ALA A 16 18.43 16.48 -18.27
C ALA A 16 19.91 16.56 -17.88
N GLY A 17 20.65 15.47 -18.04
CA GLY A 17 22.11 15.44 -17.82
C GLY A 17 22.86 16.35 -18.79
N SER A 18 22.51 16.27 -20.08
CA SER A 18 23.06 17.11 -21.15
C SER A 18 22.82 18.60 -20.89
N ASN A 19 21.58 18.99 -20.53
CA ASN A 19 21.25 20.38 -20.18
C ASN A 19 22.01 20.88 -18.92
N GLY A 20 22.47 19.95 -18.07
CA GLY A 20 23.25 20.23 -16.86
C GLY A 20 24.76 20.18 -17.05
N ASN A 21 25.28 20.07 -18.29
CA ASN A 21 26.69 19.85 -18.60
C ASN A 21 27.30 18.62 -17.90
N LEU A 22 26.50 17.58 -17.66
CA LEU A 22 26.96 16.31 -17.11
C LEU A 22 27.41 15.38 -18.26
N PRO A 23 28.46 14.56 -18.06
CA PRO A 23 28.98 13.66 -19.08
C PRO A 23 28.07 12.45 -19.38
N GLY A 24 26.91 12.33 -18.72
CA GLY A 24 25.97 11.23 -18.86
C GLY A 24 24.61 11.54 -18.24
N ALA A 25 23.82 10.50 -18.00
CA ALA A 25 22.52 10.66 -17.36
C ALA A 25 22.65 11.29 -15.96
N GLU A 26 21.64 12.07 -15.55
CA GLU A 26 21.55 12.64 -14.21
C GLU A 26 21.76 11.54 -13.14
N PRO A 27 22.55 11.76 -12.07
CA PRO A 27 22.70 10.77 -11.01
C PRO A 27 21.42 10.63 -10.18
N PHE A 28 21.01 9.38 -9.89
CA PHE A 28 19.83 9.13 -9.05
C PHE A 28 20.21 8.88 -7.59
N HIS A 29 20.09 9.91 -6.75
CA HIS A 29 20.47 9.84 -5.34
C HIS A 29 19.51 9.03 -4.44
N PHE A 30 18.26 8.84 -4.87
CA PHE A 30 17.23 8.19 -4.05
C PHE A 30 17.06 6.69 -4.33
N LEU A 31 18.01 6.07 -5.03
CA LEU A 31 17.94 4.67 -5.42
C LEU A 31 17.80 3.75 -4.20
N TRP A 32 18.76 3.84 -3.28
CA TRP A 32 18.81 2.96 -2.12
C TRP A 32 17.64 3.16 -1.15
N PRO A 33 17.30 4.40 -0.73
CA PRO A 33 16.15 4.60 0.16
C PRO A 33 14.84 4.08 -0.44
N TRP A 34 14.62 4.31 -1.74
CA TRP A 34 13.44 3.83 -2.44
C TRP A 34 13.39 2.31 -2.49
N LEU A 35 14.48 1.67 -2.91
CA LEU A 35 14.56 0.22 -3.04
C LEU A 35 14.38 -0.47 -1.69
N ILE A 36 15.05 0.03 -0.64
CA ILE A 36 14.87 -0.45 0.73
C ILE A 36 13.41 -0.29 1.15
N PHE A 37 12.80 0.87 0.90
CA PHE A 37 11.39 1.12 1.25
C PHE A 37 10.44 0.13 0.57
N CYS A 38 10.59 -0.10 -0.74
CA CYS A 38 9.75 -1.04 -1.48
C CYS A 38 9.95 -2.48 -1.00
N LEU A 39 11.19 -2.92 -0.76
CA LEU A 39 11.48 -4.28 -0.29
C LEU A 39 10.97 -4.51 1.13
N VAL A 40 11.26 -3.58 2.06
CA VAL A 40 10.76 -3.65 3.43
C VAL A 40 9.23 -3.59 3.44
N GLY A 41 8.63 -2.73 2.62
CA GLY A 41 7.18 -2.62 2.51
C GLY A 41 6.53 -3.93 2.05
N LEU A 42 7.08 -4.56 1.01
CA LEU A 42 6.63 -5.88 0.57
C LEU A 42 6.86 -6.96 1.63
N LEU A 43 8.00 -6.96 2.30
CA LEU A 43 8.32 -7.91 3.35
C LEU A 43 7.35 -7.81 4.54
N VAL A 44 6.98 -6.59 4.95
CA VAL A 44 5.95 -6.35 5.97
C VAL A 44 4.60 -6.91 5.52
N THR A 45 4.20 -6.69 4.27
CA THR A 45 2.93 -7.21 3.74
C THR A 45 2.93 -8.74 3.63
N PHE A 46 4.07 -9.33 3.29
CA PHE A 46 4.27 -10.77 3.21
C PHE A 46 4.24 -11.41 4.61
N TYR A 47 4.96 -10.83 5.56
CA TYR A 47 4.96 -11.28 6.95
C TYR A 47 3.54 -11.25 7.54
N TYR A 48 2.81 -10.16 7.28
CA TYR A 48 1.42 -10.03 7.70
C TYR A 48 0.53 -11.11 7.07
N SER A 49 0.67 -11.41 5.78
CA SER A 49 -0.19 -12.38 5.10
C SER A 49 0.04 -13.82 5.56
N VAL A 50 1.30 -14.20 5.83
CA VAL A 50 1.69 -15.57 6.22
C VAL A 50 1.47 -15.83 7.71
N GLU A 51 1.99 -14.96 8.57
CA GLU A 51 2.00 -15.16 10.03
C GLU A 51 1.12 -14.16 10.77
N GLY A 52 1.23 -12.88 10.43
CA GLY A 52 0.60 -11.79 11.18
C GLY A 52 -0.92 -11.93 11.28
N ARG A 53 -1.55 -12.33 10.17
CA ARG A 53 -3.00 -12.57 10.06
C ARG A 53 -3.49 -13.64 11.04
N LYS A 54 -2.72 -14.73 11.19
CA LYS A 54 -3.06 -15.86 12.06
C LYS A 54 -2.78 -15.55 13.54
N ARG A 55 -1.70 -14.83 13.83
CA ARG A 55 -1.23 -14.59 15.21
C ARG A 55 -1.88 -13.39 15.87
N PHE A 56 -2.03 -12.26 15.17
CA PHE A 56 -2.45 -10.99 15.79
C PHE A 56 -3.92 -10.63 15.55
N VAL A 57 -4.51 -11.08 14.44
CA VAL A 57 -5.80 -10.57 13.95
C VAL A 57 -6.92 -11.62 13.90
N ARG A 58 -6.63 -12.87 14.27
CA ARG A 58 -7.58 -13.98 14.22
C ARG A 58 -8.92 -13.69 14.91
N ASN A 59 -8.89 -13.09 16.10
CA ASN A 59 -10.08 -12.83 16.91
C ASN A 59 -10.60 -11.39 16.78
N LYS A 60 -10.01 -10.58 15.89
CA LYS A 60 -10.33 -9.14 15.76
C LYS A 60 -10.75 -8.85 14.31
N PRO A 61 -12.02 -9.11 13.93
CA PRO A 61 -12.46 -9.04 12.53
C PRO A 61 -12.33 -7.65 11.92
N LEU A 62 -12.51 -6.59 12.70
CA LEU A 62 -12.32 -5.20 12.26
C LEU A 62 -10.87 -4.90 11.86
N LEU A 63 -9.92 -5.25 12.73
CA LEU A 63 -8.49 -5.07 12.43
C LEU A 63 -8.07 -5.92 11.23
N LYS A 64 -8.62 -7.13 11.11
CA LYS A 64 -8.34 -8.02 9.98
C LYS A 64 -8.80 -7.38 8.66
N TYR A 65 -10.02 -6.85 8.61
CA TYR A 65 -10.54 -6.17 7.44
C TYR A 65 -9.70 -4.95 7.06
N MET A 66 -9.35 -4.12 8.05
CA MET A 66 -8.52 -2.93 7.85
C MET A 66 -7.15 -3.32 7.28
N PHE A 67 -6.42 -4.20 7.96
CA PHE A 67 -5.09 -4.59 7.52
C PHE A 67 -5.10 -5.29 6.17
N ASP A 68 -6.03 -6.23 5.92
CA ASP A 68 -6.15 -6.92 4.63
C ASP A 68 -6.38 -5.90 3.48
N ARG A 69 -7.16 -4.84 3.71
CA ARG A 69 -7.43 -3.79 2.70
C ARG A 69 -6.25 -2.84 2.51
N TYR A 70 -5.70 -2.27 3.59
CA TYR A 70 -4.69 -1.22 3.50
C TYR A 70 -3.29 -1.77 3.18
N LEU A 71 -2.89 -2.90 3.77
CA LEU A 71 -1.63 -3.56 3.41
C LEU A 71 -1.69 -4.12 1.98
N GLY A 72 -2.86 -4.53 1.50
CA GLY A 72 -3.05 -4.94 0.11
C GLY A 72 -2.73 -3.80 -0.86
N TRP A 73 -3.33 -2.62 -0.67
CA TRP A 73 -3.02 -1.44 -1.50
C TRP A 73 -1.57 -0.97 -1.34
N PHE A 74 -1.01 -1.05 -0.13
CA PHE A 74 0.39 -0.72 0.11
C PHE A 74 1.33 -1.67 -0.65
N ALA A 75 1.03 -2.96 -0.67
CA ALA A 75 1.79 -3.95 -1.44
C ALA A 75 1.75 -3.63 -2.94
N VAL A 76 0.58 -3.26 -3.48
CA VAL A 76 0.43 -2.85 -4.89
C VAL A 76 1.31 -1.63 -5.19
N ILE A 77 1.28 -0.60 -4.34
CA ILE A 77 2.11 0.60 -4.52
C ILE A 77 3.61 0.25 -4.48
N CYS A 78 4.03 -0.60 -3.54
CA CYS A 78 5.42 -1.05 -3.46
C CYS A 78 5.83 -1.90 -4.67
N PHE A 79 4.91 -2.76 -5.16
CA PHE A 79 5.15 -3.59 -6.34
C PHE A 79 5.26 -2.78 -7.62
N ILE A 80 4.47 -1.71 -7.79
CA ILE A 80 4.58 -0.75 -8.90
C ILE A 80 5.87 0.10 -8.78
N GLY A 81 6.34 0.34 -7.56
CA GLY A 81 7.59 1.08 -7.31
C GLY A 81 8.84 0.37 -7.83
N LEU A 82 8.86 -0.96 -7.86
CA LEU A 82 9.99 -1.76 -8.35
C LEU A 82 10.25 -1.66 -9.87
N PRO A 83 9.28 -1.84 -10.78
CA PRO A 83 9.52 -1.65 -12.21
C PRO A 83 9.86 -0.20 -12.55
N LEU A 84 9.35 0.79 -11.80
CA LEU A 84 9.73 2.19 -11.98
C LEU A 84 11.20 2.46 -11.65
N ILE A 85 11.73 1.83 -10.59
CA ILE A 85 13.16 1.95 -10.27
C ILE A 85 14.04 1.15 -11.24
N GLY A 86 13.55 0.01 -11.73
CA GLY A 86 14.21 -0.76 -12.79
C GLY A 86 14.28 -0.02 -14.11
N ALA A 87 13.20 0.67 -14.50
CA ALA A 87 13.17 1.53 -15.68
C ALA A 87 14.19 2.67 -15.57
N ARG A 88 14.45 3.17 -14.35
CA ARG A 88 15.48 4.19 -14.13
C ARG A 88 16.92 3.67 -14.13
N LEU A 89 17.12 2.35 -14.03
CA LEU A 89 18.45 1.75 -14.08
C LEU A 89 18.82 1.26 -15.48
N LEU A 90 17.82 0.80 -16.23
CA LEU A 90 18.01 0.08 -17.48
C LEU A 90 17.50 0.85 -18.71
N LEU A 91 16.63 1.86 -18.53
CA LEU A 91 15.89 2.52 -19.61
C LEU A 91 15.98 4.06 -19.52
N ASP A 92 17.18 4.58 -19.30
CA ASP A 92 17.42 6.02 -19.03
C ASP A 92 16.93 6.97 -20.12
N GLY A 93 16.83 6.55 -21.38
CA GLY A 93 16.33 7.37 -22.49
C GLY A 93 14.83 7.22 -22.79
N TYR A 94 14.08 6.44 -22.01
CA TYR A 94 12.69 6.11 -22.32
C TYR A 94 11.67 6.79 -21.42
N PHE A 95 10.42 6.85 -21.88
CA PHE A 95 9.29 7.48 -21.20
C PHE A 95 9.11 7.08 -19.72
N PHE A 96 9.45 5.85 -19.36
CA PHE A 96 9.31 5.34 -17.98
C PHE A 96 10.38 5.85 -17.00
N SER A 97 11.50 6.42 -17.46
CA SER A 97 12.56 6.98 -16.61
C SER A 97 12.29 8.43 -16.17
N TRP A 98 11.22 9.03 -16.68
CA TRP A 98 10.84 10.42 -16.44
C TRP A 98 10.60 10.73 -14.96
N ARG A 99 10.83 11.99 -14.56
CA ARG A 99 10.59 12.44 -13.18
C ARG A 99 9.12 12.33 -12.79
N ALA A 100 8.21 12.58 -13.73
CA ALA A 100 6.76 12.49 -13.55
C ALA A 100 6.32 11.20 -12.84
N TRP A 101 6.81 10.03 -13.28
CA TRP A 101 6.42 8.74 -12.68
C TRP A 101 6.78 8.62 -11.21
N ARG A 102 7.94 9.19 -10.83
CA ARG A 102 8.39 9.15 -9.45
C ARG A 102 7.50 9.98 -8.54
N TYR A 103 7.15 11.18 -8.98
CA TYR A 103 6.24 12.04 -8.24
C TYR A 103 4.82 11.50 -8.22
N LEU A 104 4.37 10.84 -9.28
CA LEU A 104 3.07 10.18 -9.32
C LEU A 104 3.01 9.02 -8.33
N TRP A 105 4.08 8.23 -8.23
CA TRP A 105 4.21 7.17 -7.22
C TRP A 105 4.24 7.74 -5.78
N LEU A 106 5.00 8.80 -5.53
CA LEU A 106 5.00 9.48 -4.23
C LEU A 106 3.62 10.05 -3.89
N LEU A 107 2.93 10.62 -4.86
CA LEU A 107 1.58 11.13 -4.70
C LEU A 107 0.59 10.00 -4.37
N ALA A 108 0.72 8.84 -5.01
CA ALA A 108 -0.05 7.65 -4.66
C ALA A 108 0.21 7.18 -3.21
N LEU A 109 1.46 7.20 -2.75
CA LEU A 109 1.81 6.92 -1.35
C LEU A 109 1.17 7.92 -0.38
N VAL A 110 1.21 9.21 -0.70
CA VAL A 110 0.60 10.26 0.14
C VAL A 110 -0.91 10.07 0.21
N ILE A 111 -1.58 9.84 -0.93
CA ILE A 111 -3.02 9.56 -0.96
C ILE A 111 -3.35 8.32 -0.13
N TRP A 112 -2.56 7.24 -0.27
CA TRP A 112 -2.72 6.03 0.53
C TRP A 112 -2.57 6.33 2.02
N ALA A 113 -1.54 7.07 2.43
CA ALA A 113 -1.30 7.43 3.83
C ALA A 113 -2.45 8.27 4.40
N VAL A 114 -2.93 9.27 3.65
CA VAL A 114 -4.08 10.10 4.04
C VAL A 114 -5.34 9.26 4.18
N THR A 115 -5.66 8.41 3.21
CA THR A 115 -6.86 7.55 3.28
C THR A 115 -6.80 6.56 4.44
N TRP A 116 -5.61 6.07 4.80
CA TRP A 116 -5.39 5.22 5.96
C TRP A 116 -5.59 5.98 7.28
N VAL A 117 -5.02 7.18 7.42
CA VAL A 117 -5.19 8.04 8.60
C VAL A 117 -6.64 8.46 8.79
N VAL A 118 -7.32 8.89 7.71
CA VAL A 118 -8.74 9.27 7.76
C VAL A 118 -9.60 8.09 8.22
N TYR A 119 -9.31 6.88 7.74
CA TYR A 119 -10.00 5.68 8.20
C TYR A 119 -9.76 5.42 9.69
N LEU A 120 -8.52 5.51 10.17
CA LEU A 120 -8.19 5.33 11.58
C LEU A 120 -8.87 6.35 12.50
N VAL A 121 -8.92 7.62 12.09
CA VAL A 121 -9.44 8.70 12.94
C VAL A 121 -10.96 8.77 12.90
N ARG A 122 -11.59 8.61 11.72
CA ARG A 122 -13.03 8.83 11.56
C ARG A 122 -13.84 7.54 11.51
N LYS A 123 -13.37 6.55 10.75
CA LYS A 123 -14.18 5.37 10.41
C LYS A 123 -14.02 4.24 11.43
N TYR A 124 -12.78 4.00 11.87
CA TYR A 124 -12.45 3.00 12.86
C TYR A 124 -13.19 3.16 14.21
N PRO A 125 -13.28 4.35 14.84
CA PRO A 125 -14.01 4.48 16.11
C PRO A 125 -15.51 4.21 15.94
N ALA A 126 -16.11 4.64 14.82
CA ALA A 126 -17.51 4.38 14.52
C ALA A 126 -17.79 2.88 14.28
N GLU A 127 -16.94 2.22 13.50
CA GLU A 127 -17.06 0.78 13.24
C GLU A 127 -16.86 -0.04 14.52
N LYS A 128 -15.93 0.37 15.40
CA LYS A 128 -15.71 -0.26 16.71
C LYS A 128 -16.94 -0.16 17.61
N ALA A 129 -17.52 1.04 17.75
CA ALA A 129 -18.72 1.24 18.58
C ALA A 129 -19.92 0.42 18.07
N ASN A 130 -20.12 0.39 16.75
CA ASN A 130 -21.17 -0.41 16.13
C ASN A 130 -20.96 -1.91 16.36
N TYR A 131 -19.71 -2.39 16.28
CA TYR A 131 -19.38 -3.78 16.51
C TYR A 131 -19.60 -4.19 17.98
N GLU A 132 -19.26 -3.33 18.94
CA GLU A 132 -19.56 -3.55 20.36
C GLU A 132 -21.06 -3.59 20.63
N ALA A 133 -21.84 -2.67 20.05
CA ALA A 133 -23.29 -2.68 20.17
C ALA A 133 -23.91 -3.95 19.57
N TYR A 134 -23.40 -4.41 18.43
CA TYR A 134 -23.83 -5.65 17.79
C TYR A 134 -23.50 -6.88 18.64
N GLN A 135 -22.31 -6.95 19.24
CA GLN A 135 -21.95 -8.04 20.15
C GLN A 135 -22.86 -8.07 21.38
N ARG A 136 -23.19 -6.92 21.99
CA ARG A 136 -24.15 -6.85 23.10
C ARG A 136 -25.52 -7.39 22.69
N ARG A 137 -26.03 -7.03 21.50
CA ARG A 137 -27.31 -7.54 20.99
C ARG A 137 -27.29 -9.06 20.76
N GLN A 138 -26.19 -9.61 20.28
CA GLN A 138 -26.05 -11.05 20.07
C GLN A 138 -26.04 -11.86 21.37
N GLN A 139 -25.67 -11.27 22.51
CA GLN A 139 -25.74 -11.95 23.82
C GLN A 139 -27.18 -12.26 24.24
N TYR A 140 -28.16 -11.48 23.76
CA TYR A 140 -29.57 -11.66 24.09
C TYR A 140 -30.32 -12.55 23.09
N ILE A 141 -29.68 -12.97 21.99
CA ILE A 141 -30.28 -13.92 21.05
C ILE A 141 -29.98 -15.33 21.57
N PRO A 142 -30.99 -16.10 22.02
CA PRO A 142 -30.76 -17.46 22.46
C PRO A 142 -30.15 -18.24 21.29
N LYS A 143 -28.96 -18.80 21.51
CA LYS A 143 -28.35 -19.74 20.55
C LYS A 143 -29.29 -20.93 20.45
N GLY A 144 -30.12 -20.94 19.40
CA GLY A 144 -31.05 -22.03 19.14
C GLY A 144 -30.28 -23.34 19.16
N ASN A 145 -30.60 -24.19 20.14
CA ASN A 145 -30.01 -25.51 20.29
C ASN A 145 -30.44 -26.32 19.07
N LYS A 146 -29.60 -26.33 18.02
CA LYS A 146 -29.75 -27.26 16.90
C LYS A 146 -29.37 -28.64 17.42
N ARG A 147 -30.27 -29.24 18.21
CA ARG A 147 -30.22 -30.63 18.61
C ARG A 147 -30.24 -31.41 17.29
N LYS A 148 -29.10 -31.99 16.90
CA LYS A 148 -29.01 -32.88 15.75
C LYS A 148 -29.98 -34.03 16.03
N VAL A 149 -31.15 -34.01 15.40
CA VAL A 149 -32.08 -35.14 15.45
C VAL A 149 -31.36 -36.28 14.76
N ARG A 150 -30.96 -37.27 15.55
CA ARG A 150 -30.33 -38.50 15.06
C ARG A 150 -31.45 -39.27 14.35
N THR A 151 -31.45 -39.23 13.02
CA THR A 151 -32.38 -40.03 12.20
C THR A 151 -32.15 -41.49 12.56
N ALA A 152 -33.18 -42.14 13.13
CA ALA A 152 -33.11 -43.56 13.45
C ALA A 152 -32.97 -44.38 12.15
N PRO A 153 -32.08 -45.38 12.10
CA PRO A 153 -31.98 -46.27 10.95
C PRO A 153 -33.24 -47.14 10.85
N ARG A 154 -33.78 -47.27 9.62
CA ARG A 154 -34.81 -48.24 9.25
C ARG A 154 -34.19 -49.60 9.01
#